data_AF-A0A0D2G0W8-F1
#
_entry.id   AF-A0A0D2G0W8-F1
#
_cell.length_a   1.000
_cell.length_b   1.000
_cell.length_c   1.000
_cell.angle_alpha   90.00
_cell.angle_beta   90.00
_cell.angle_gamma   90.00
#
_symmetry.space_group_name_H-M   'P 1'
#
loop_
_entity.id
_entity.type
_entity.pdbx_description
1 polymer ?
#
loop_
_entity_poly.entity_id
_entity_poly.type
_entity_poly.pdbx_seq_one_letter_code
_entity_poly.pdbx_strand_id
1 'polypeptide(L)'
;MDSVSSLSIPPLQYLVAYLVPVMFLGVFVSAFVSPHALSVSASFPPPTDQTSLTFFHLFAIRQLCLGLTLLILEACNEWRAVVIVLACIGVNGICDFSLSAASGAGWWSSFKTHGIPTVVAYWTVWKLWQEHW
;
A
#
# COMPACT_ATOMS: atom_id res chain seq x y z
N MET A 1 5.48 34.51 -17.72
CA MET A 1 4.51 34.27 -16.62
C MET A 1 3.78 33.01 -17.01
N ASP A 2 4.44 31.86 -16.87
CA ASP A 2 4.03 30.59 -17.51
C ASP A 2 3.96 29.43 -16.49
N SER A 3 3.99 29.76 -15.19
CA SER A 3 4.14 28.79 -14.11
C SER A 3 2.83 28.25 -13.53
N VAL A 4 1.67 28.68 -14.06
CA VAL A 4 0.36 28.25 -13.54
C VAL A 4 -0.34 27.23 -14.46
N SER A 5 0.07 27.15 -15.73
CA SER A 5 -0.48 26.17 -16.70
C SER A 5 0.02 24.74 -16.49
N SER A 6 0.98 24.51 -15.59
CA SER A 6 1.57 23.20 -15.30
C SER A 6 0.96 22.48 -14.09
N LEU A 7 -0.02 23.09 -13.40
CA LEU A 7 -0.76 22.48 -12.29
C LEU A 7 -1.92 21.61 -12.80
N SER A 8 -1.69 20.79 -13.82
CA SER A 8 -2.64 19.73 -14.15
C SER A 8 -2.50 18.63 -13.12
N ILE A 9 -3.58 18.32 -12.41
CA ILE A 9 -3.63 17.15 -11.52
C ILE A 9 -3.21 15.93 -12.35
N PRO A 10 -2.25 15.11 -11.88
CA PRO A 10 -1.82 13.94 -12.62
C PRO A 10 -3.02 13.00 -12.84
N PRO A 11 -3.05 12.24 -13.95
CA PRO A 11 -4.12 11.28 -14.19
C PRO A 11 -4.28 10.33 -13.00
N LEU A 12 -5.51 9.87 -12.77
CA LEU A 12 -5.89 9.16 -11.54
C LEU A 12 -4.98 7.98 -11.21
N GLN A 13 -4.53 7.21 -12.22
CA GLN A 13 -3.64 6.07 -12.06
C GLN A 13 -2.28 6.48 -11.45
N TYR A 14 -1.72 7.63 -11.85
CA TYR A 14 -0.48 8.16 -11.27
C TYR A 14 -0.72 8.66 -9.85
N LEU A 15 -1.84 9.34 -9.60
CA LEU A 15 -2.19 9.78 -8.25
C LEU A 15 -2.30 8.59 -7.28
N VAL A 16 -2.95 7.50 -7.71
CA VAL A 16 -3.04 6.27 -6.92
C VAL A 16 -1.65 5.66 -6.72
N ALA A 17 -0.81 5.58 -7.75
CA ALA A 17 0.55 5.07 -7.64
C ALA A 17 1.35 5.83 -6.57
N TYR A 18 1.35 7.17 -6.63
CA TYR A 18 2.02 8.04 -5.64
C TYR A 18 1.48 7.91 -4.22
N LEU A 19 0.20 7.54 -4.04
CA LEU A 19 -0.39 7.35 -2.72
C LEU A 19 0.06 6.04 -2.05
N VAL A 20 0.39 5.01 -2.81
CA VAL A 20 0.82 3.71 -2.27
C VAL A 20 2.08 3.81 -1.40
N PRO A 21 3.20 4.42 -1.85
CA PRO A 21 4.36 4.55 -0.98
C PRO A 21 4.09 5.43 0.25
N VAL A 22 3.28 6.49 0.12
CA VAL A 22 2.89 7.34 1.26
C VAL A 22 2.14 6.52 2.30
N MET A 23 1.19 5.68 1.86
CA MET A 23 0.48 4.76 2.73
C MET A 23 1.45 3.82 3.45
N PHE A 24 2.43 3.24 2.75
CA PHE A 24 3.41 2.34 3.34
C PHE A 24 4.32 2.99 4.37
N LEU A 25 4.78 4.21 4.10
CA LEU A 25 5.52 5.00 5.08
C LEU A 25 4.65 5.33 6.29
N GLY A 26 3.37 5.64 6.07
CA GLY A 26 2.39 5.85 7.15
C GLY A 26 2.21 4.61 8.02
N VAL A 27 2.12 3.42 7.42
CA VAL A 27 2.05 2.14 8.14
C VAL A 27 3.33 1.91 8.94
N PHE A 28 4.50 2.14 8.34
CA PHE A 28 5.77 2.05 9.06
C PHE A 28 5.78 2.96 10.28
N VAL A 29 5.55 4.26 10.11
CA VAL A 29 5.53 5.23 11.22
C VAL A 29 4.50 4.83 12.29
N SER A 30 3.29 4.44 11.88
CA SER A 30 2.22 4.06 12.80
C SER A 30 2.57 2.82 13.63
N ALA A 31 3.32 1.87 13.08
CA ALA A 31 3.75 0.68 13.81
C ALA A 31 4.69 0.99 14.97
N PHE A 32 5.52 2.04 14.86
CA PHE A 32 6.43 2.48 15.93
C PHE A 32 5.76 3.41 16.94
N VAL A 33 4.65 4.06 16.58
CA VAL A 33 3.88 4.93 17.47
C VAL A 33 2.84 4.13 18.25
N SER A 34 2.04 3.32 17.57
CA SER A 34 0.98 2.52 18.18
C SER A 34 0.70 1.27 17.34
N PRO A 35 1.44 0.17 17.56
CA PRO A 35 1.21 -1.09 16.83
C PRO A 35 -0.19 -1.65 17.10
N HIS A 36 -0.74 -1.41 18.29
CA HIS A 36 -2.10 -1.80 18.63
C HIS A 36 -3.13 -1.05 17.79
N ALA A 37 -3.06 0.29 17.71
CA ALA A 37 -4.01 1.05 16.90
C ALA A 37 -3.94 0.69 15.40
N LEU A 38 -2.71 0.47 14.90
CA LEU A 38 -2.51 0.04 13.53
C LEU A 38 -3.05 -1.37 13.25
N SER A 39 -2.88 -2.33 14.17
CA SER A 39 -3.44 -3.68 14.00
C SER A 39 -4.97 -3.65 13.92
N VAL A 40 -5.61 -2.86 14.78
CA VAL A 40 -7.07 -2.67 14.79
C VAL A 40 -7.54 -2.01 13.49
N SER A 41 -6.87 -0.94 13.03
CA SER A 41 -7.23 -0.26 11.79
C SER A 41 -7.03 -1.14 10.57
N ALA A 42 -5.96 -1.96 10.56
CA ALA A 42 -5.69 -2.96 9.55
C ALA A 42 -6.57 -4.21 9.66
N SER A 43 -7.57 -4.23 10.57
CA SER A 43 -8.50 -5.36 10.74
C SER A 43 -7.78 -6.68 11.04
N PHE A 44 -6.66 -6.61 11.75
CA PHE A 44 -5.93 -7.75 12.30
C PHE A 44 -6.14 -7.83 13.83
N PRO A 45 -6.02 -9.03 14.43
CA PRO A 45 -6.05 -9.17 15.88
C PRO A 45 -4.96 -8.31 16.54
N PRO A 46 -5.26 -7.62 17.65
CA PRO A 46 -4.25 -6.82 18.32
C PRO A 46 -3.09 -7.67 18.82
N PRO A 47 -1.84 -7.17 18.75
CA PRO A 47 -0.70 -7.87 19.31
C PRO A 47 -0.85 -7.92 20.84
N THR A 48 -1.03 -9.12 21.40
CA THR A 48 -1.19 -9.35 22.84
C THR A 48 0.08 -9.88 23.51
N ASP A 49 1.05 -10.33 22.71
CA ASP A 49 2.29 -10.94 23.18
C ASP A 49 3.52 -10.36 22.46
N GLN A 50 4.71 -10.71 22.95
CA GLN A 50 5.96 -10.18 22.42
C GLN A 50 6.24 -10.68 20.99
N THR A 51 5.81 -11.90 20.66
CA THR A 51 6.02 -12.51 19.34
C THR A 51 5.18 -11.85 18.25
N SER A 52 3.90 -11.57 18.52
CA SER A 52 3.03 -10.81 17.60
C SER A 52 3.54 -9.39 17.39
N LEU A 53 4.10 -8.76 18.43
CA LEU A 53 4.74 -7.45 18.31
C LEU A 53 5.95 -7.49 17.36
N THR A 54 6.81 -8.51 17.47
CA THR A 54 7.95 -8.68 16.54
C THR A 54 7.50 -8.87 15.10
N PHE A 55 6.49 -9.71 14.86
CA PHE A 55 5.94 -9.91 13.52
C PHE A 55 5.44 -8.59 12.92
N PHE A 56 4.75 -7.78 13.72
CA PHE A 56 4.21 -6.50 13.27
C PHE A 56 5.30 -5.48 12.92
N HIS A 57 6.42 -5.47 13.65
CA HIS A 57 7.58 -4.65 13.30
C HIS A 57 8.27 -5.12 12.02
N LEU A 58 8.39 -6.44 11.80
CA LEU A 58 8.92 -6.98 10.54
C LEU A 58 8.03 -6.60 9.36
N PHE A 59 6.71 -6.68 9.53
CA PHE A 59 5.75 -6.19 8.55
C PHE A 59 5.95 -4.69 8.27
N ALA A 60 6.09 -3.86 9.30
CA ALA A 60 6.33 -2.43 9.16
C ALA A 60 7.62 -2.12 8.38
N ILE A 61 8.72 -2.82 8.69
CA ILE A 61 9.99 -2.68 7.96
C ILE A 61 9.83 -3.06 6.48
N ARG A 62 9.09 -4.14 6.19
CA ARG A 62 8.76 -4.52 4.81
C ARG A 62 8.01 -3.39 4.09
N GLN A 63 7.03 -2.75 4.74
CA GLN A 63 6.32 -1.61 4.16
C GLN A 63 7.26 -0.43 3.90
N LEU A 64 8.18 -0.12 4.82
CA LEU A 64 9.22 0.90 4.57
C LEU A 64 10.04 0.60 3.32
N CYS A 65 10.54 -0.63 3.19
CA CYS A 65 11.34 -1.02 2.03
C CYS A 65 10.55 -0.85 0.72
N LEU A 66 9.31 -1.34 0.67
CA LEU A 66 8.45 -1.21 -0.51
C LEU A 66 8.12 0.26 -0.83
N GLY A 67 7.82 1.06 0.20
CA GLY A 67 7.51 2.49 0.04
C GLY A 67 8.71 3.27 -0.49
N LEU A 68 9.91 3.03 0.04
CA LEU A 68 11.13 3.65 -0.46
C LEU A 68 11.46 3.20 -1.90
N THR A 69 11.32 1.91 -2.20
CA THR A 69 11.53 1.40 -3.57
C THR A 69 10.59 2.11 -4.55
N LEU A 70 9.30 2.20 -4.25
CA LEU A 70 8.35 2.88 -5.12
C LEU A 70 8.68 4.37 -5.28
N LEU A 71 8.95 5.10 -4.19
CA LEU A 71 9.31 6.53 -4.28
C LEU A 71 10.54 6.77 -5.14
N ILE A 72 11.57 5.93 -4.99
CA ILE A 72 12.80 6.06 -5.78
C ILE A 72 12.50 5.79 -7.26
N LEU A 73 11.77 4.72 -7.58
CA LEU A 73 11.42 4.39 -8.96
C LEU A 73 10.53 5.46 -9.61
N GLU A 74 9.55 5.98 -8.86
CA GLU A 74 8.68 7.08 -9.28
C GLU A 74 9.49 8.36 -9.52
N ALA A 75 10.41 8.71 -8.62
CA ALA A 75 11.28 9.88 -8.75
C ALA A 75 12.28 9.75 -9.92
N CYS A 76 12.71 8.52 -10.22
CA CYS A 76 13.54 8.20 -11.39
C CYS A 76 12.73 8.05 -12.69
N ASN A 77 11.40 8.20 -12.65
CA ASN A 77 10.51 8.03 -13.79
C ASN A 77 10.56 6.62 -14.41
N GLU A 78 10.91 5.60 -13.62
CA GLU A 78 11.05 4.19 -14.02
C GLU A 78 9.71 3.45 -13.92
N TRP A 79 8.71 3.94 -14.66
CA TRP A 79 7.31 3.48 -14.53
C TRP A 79 7.10 2.01 -14.83
N ARG A 80 7.92 1.40 -15.69
CA ARG A 80 7.87 -0.05 -15.93
C ARG A 80 8.21 -0.84 -14.66
N ALA A 81 9.23 -0.41 -13.93
CA ALA A 81 9.59 -1.03 -12.66
C ALA A 81 8.52 -0.76 -11.60
N VAL A 82 7.97 0.47 -11.54
CA VAL A 82 6.85 0.82 -10.63
C VAL A 82 5.67 -0.13 -10.84
N VAL A 83 5.24 -0.36 -12.08
CA VAL A 83 4.13 -1.25 -12.42
C VAL A 83 4.38 -2.68 -11.96
N ILE A 84 5.58 -3.21 -12.16
CA ILE A 84 5.94 -4.56 -11.71
C ILE A 84 5.88 -4.66 -10.19
N VAL A 85 6.44 -3.67 -9.48
CA VAL A 85 6.45 -3.64 -8.01
C VAL A 85 5.03 -3.51 -7.46
N LEU A 86 4.20 -2.62 -8.02
CA LEU A 86 2.80 -2.47 -7.65
C LEU A 86 1.98 -3.74 -7.91
N ALA A 87 2.24 -4.47 -9.00
CA ALA A 87 1.59 -5.75 -9.27
C ALA A 87 1.91 -6.79 -8.19
N CYS A 88 3.19 -6.89 -7.80
CA CYS A 88 3.64 -7.77 -6.72
C CYS A 88 3.02 -7.39 -5.36
N ILE A 89 2.90 -6.09 -5.08
CA ILE A 89 2.20 -5.58 -3.90
C ILE A 89 0.74 -5.98 -3.91
N GLY A 90 0.07 -5.87 -5.06
CA GLY A 90 -1.34 -6.27 -5.23
C GLY A 90 -1.60 -7.71 -4.82
N VAL A 91 -0.69 -8.64 -5.18
CA VAL A 91 -0.81 -10.06 -4.78
C VAL A 91 -0.80 -10.20 -3.26
N ASN A 92 0.07 -9.44 -2.58
CA ASN A 92 0.12 -9.43 -1.13
C ASN A 92 -1.17 -8.85 -0.51
N GLY A 93 -1.76 -7.82 -1.12
CA GLY A 93 -3.05 -7.26 -0.68
C GLY A 93 -4.21 -8.27 -0.73
N ILE A 94 -4.21 -9.19 -1.70
CA ILE A 94 -5.18 -10.30 -1.76
C ILE A 94 -4.99 -11.26 -0.57
N CYS A 95 -3.73 -11.59 -0.24
CA CYS A 95 -3.41 -12.42 0.92
C CYS A 95 -3.82 -11.72 2.23
N ASP A 96 -3.52 -10.43 2.38
CA ASP A 96 -3.87 -9.63 3.56
C ASP A 96 -5.39 -9.54 3.73
N PHE A 97 -6.13 -9.34 2.63
CA PHE A 97 -7.59 -9.41 2.62
C PHE A 97 -8.09 -10.77 3.09
N SER A 98 -7.58 -11.86 2.51
CA SER A 98 -8.02 -13.22 2.83
C SER A 98 -7.74 -13.58 4.28
N LEU A 99 -6.56 -13.21 4.79
CA LEU A 99 -6.16 -13.43 6.18
C LEU A 99 -7.03 -12.60 7.12
N SER A 100 -7.18 -11.30 6.87
CA SER A 100 -8.03 -10.43 7.69
C SER A 100 -9.49 -10.91 7.69
N ALA A 101 -10.00 -11.43 6.57
CA ALA A 101 -11.37 -11.89 6.47
C ALA A 101 -11.61 -13.21 7.20
N ALA A 102 -10.62 -14.13 7.18
CA ALA A 102 -10.70 -15.43 7.82
C ALA A 102 -10.42 -15.39 9.33
N SER A 103 -9.49 -14.56 9.78
CA SER A 103 -9.00 -14.55 11.16
C SER A 103 -9.04 -13.18 11.85
N GLY A 104 -9.59 -12.16 11.20
CA GLY A 104 -9.64 -10.79 11.70
C GLY A 104 -11.07 -10.28 11.93
N ALA A 105 -11.34 -9.05 11.49
CA ALA A 105 -12.58 -8.32 11.78
C ALA A 105 -13.82 -8.78 10.97
N GLY A 106 -13.69 -9.83 10.18
CA GLY A 106 -14.75 -10.39 9.33
C GLY A 106 -14.82 -9.78 7.93
N TRP A 107 -15.49 -10.50 7.02
CA TRP A 107 -15.40 -10.30 5.57
C TRP A 107 -15.61 -8.86 5.10
N TRP A 108 -16.63 -8.17 5.60
CA TRP A 108 -16.97 -6.82 5.13
C TRP A 108 -15.98 -5.75 5.58
N SER A 109 -15.49 -5.84 6.82
CA SER A 109 -14.45 -4.94 7.33
C SER A 109 -13.15 -5.15 6.52
N SER A 110 -12.75 -6.42 6.34
CA SER A 110 -11.56 -6.78 5.57
C SER A 110 -11.67 -6.35 4.11
N PHE A 111 -12.85 -6.46 3.49
CA PHE A 111 -13.05 -6.02 2.11
C PHE A 111 -12.88 -4.51 1.97
N LYS A 112 -13.38 -3.72 2.92
CA LYS A 112 -13.17 -2.27 2.91
C LYS A 112 -11.71 -1.89 3.13
N THR A 113 -11.05 -2.53 4.10
CA THR A 113 -9.70 -2.17 4.52
C THR A 113 -8.64 -2.63 3.53
N HIS A 114 -8.80 -3.83 2.94
CA HIS A 114 -7.79 -4.46 2.08
C HIS A 114 -8.29 -4.68 0.65
N GLY A 115 -9.54 -5.13 0.49
CA GLY A 115 -10.13 -5.46 -0.80
C GLY A 115 -10.26 -4.26 -1.74
N ILE A 116 -10.89 -3.18 -1.29
CA ILE A 116 -11.08 -1.96 -2.11
C ILE A 116 -9.73 -1.37 -2.54
N PRO A 117 -8.76 -1.12 -1.63
CA PRO A 117 -7.43 -0.64 -2.05
C PRO A 117 -6.75 -1.58 -3.04
N THR A 118 -6.88 -2.90 -2.85
CA THR A 118 -6.31 -3.91 -3.76
C THR A 118 -6.91 -3.81 -5.15
N VAL A 119 -8.24 -3.72 -5.28
CA VAL A 119 -8.92 -3.57 -6.58
C VAL A 119 -8.51 -2.28 -7.28
N VAL A 120 -8.47 -1.16 -6.54
CA VAL A 120 -8.05 0.14 -7.08
C VAL A 120 -6.58 0.09 -7.53
N ALA A 121 -5.69 -0.50 -6.73
CA ALA A 121 -4.28 -0.66 -7.08
C ALA A 121 -4.09 -1.55 -8.32
N TYR A 122 -4.81 -2.66 -8.44
CA TYR A 122 -4.75 -3.52 -9.63
C TYR A 122 -5.26 -2.83 -10.89
N TRP A 123 -6.34 -2.04 -10.77
CA TRP A 123 -6.81 -1.22 -11.88
C TRP A 123 -5.74 -0.19 -12.31
N THR A 124 -5.08 0.45 -11.36
CA THR A 124 -3.96 1.36 -11.61
C THR A 124 -2.80 0.66 -12.31
N VAL A 125 -2.39 -0.52 -11.81
CA VAL A 125 -1.37 -1.36 -12.45
C VAL A 125 -1.74 -1.67 -13.90
N TRP A 126 -2.99 -2.07 -14.14
CA TRP A 126 -3.48 -2.36 -15.49
C TRP A 126 -3.39 -1.13 -16.40
N LYS A 127 -3.81 0.05 -15.91
CA LYS A 127 -3.76 1.29 -16.70
C LYS A 127 -2.35 1.72 -17.04
N LEU A 128 -1.46 1.71 -16.06
CA LEU A 128 -0.05 2.03 -16.27
C LEU A 128 0.63 0.99 -17.17
N TRP A 129 0.25 -0.29 -17.06
CA TRP A 129 0.77 -1.31 -17.96
C TRP A 129 0.40 -1.02 -19.43
N GLN A 130 -0.85 -0.63 -19.72
CA GLN A 130 -1.28 -0.24 -21.07
C GLN A 130 -0.55 0.99 -21.63
N GLU A 131 0.02 1.84 -20.78
CA GLU A 131 0.73 3.06 -21.21
C GLU A 131 2.22 2.81 -21.48
N HIS A 132 2.84 1.86 -20.76
CA HIS A 132 4.28 1.64 -20.75
C HIS A 132 4.72 0.34 -21.46
N TRP A 133 3.77 -0.42 -22.02
CA TRP A 133 3.97 -1.59 -22.89
C TRP A 133 2.95 -1.61 -24.02
#